data_AF-A0A925W664-F1
#
_entry.id   AF-A0A925W664-F1
#
_cell.length_a   1.000
_cell.length_b   1.000
_cell.length_c   1.000
_cell.angle_alpha   90.00
_cell.angle_beta   90.00
_cell.angle_gamma   90.00
#
_symmetry.space_group_name_H-M   'P 1'
#
loop_
_entity.id
_entity.type
_entity.pdbx_description
1 polymer ?
#
loop_
_entity_poly.entity_id
_entity_poly.type
_entity_poly.pdbx_seq_one_letter_code
_entity_poly.pdbx_strand_id
1 'polypeptide(L)'
;MGVAPFNIASSVLLITAQRLCRKLCETCKTQADYPREAMRRAGFNEGDLDGTWKPYRAVGCSSCNNGYKGRVGIYQVMPITDAMQRLILAEGSALDIAAQAQREDVRDLRQSGLIKVRSGVTTLEEVISVTNE
;
A
#
# COMPACT_ATOMS: atom_id res chain seq x y z
N MET A 1 19.95 4.10 16.89
CA MET A 1 20.12 2.69 17.29
C MET A 1 21.57 2.19 17.20
N GLY A 2 22.49 2.93 16.54
CA GLY A 2 23.93 2.67 16.64
C GLY A 2 24.44 1.39 15.95
N VAL A 3 23.63 0.75 15.12
CA VAL A 3 24.00 -0.47 14.40
C VAL A 3 24.85 -0.09 13.18
N ALA A 4 26.02 -0.70 13.04
CA ALA A 4 26.90 -0.48 11.89
C ALA A 4 26.24 -0.96 10.58
N PRO A 5 26.38 -0.22 9.46
CA PRO A 5 25.76 -0.57 8.18
C PRO A 5 26.09 -1.97 7.67
N PHE A 6 27.32 -2.44 7.85
CA PHE A 6 27.74 -3.79 7.45
C PHE A 6 26.91 -4.90 8.11
N ASN A 7 26.54 -4.73 9.39
CA ASN A 7 25.71 -5.71 10.09
C ASN A 7 24.29 -5.74 9.52
N ILE A 8 23.77 -4.58 9.12
CA ILE A 8 22.45 -4.48 8.48
C ILE A 8 22.48 -5.19 7.12
N ALA A 9 23.46 -4.86 6.28
CA ALA A 9 23.59 -5.42 4.94
C ALA A 9 23.79 -6.95 4.95
N SER A 10 24.59 -7.47 5.89
CA SER A 10 24.92 -8.90 5.95
C SER A 10 23.88 -9.78 6.65
N SER A 11 23.08 -9.20 7.58
CA SER A 11 22.20 -9.99 8.45
C SER A 11 20.71 -9.82 8.16
N VAL A 12 20.30 -8.71 7.55
CA VAL A 12 18.89 -8.48 7.23
C VAL A 12 18.60 -9.04 5.84
N LEU A 13 17.70 -10.02 5.76
CA LEU A 13 17.29 -10.63 4.49
C LEU A 13 16.12 -9.89 3.84
N LEU A 14 15.22 -9.35 4.66
CA LEU A 14 13.96 -8.78 4.22
C LEU A 14 13.39 -7.85 5.29
N ILE A 15 12.82 -6.74 4.84
CA ILE A 15 12.12 -5.77 5.68
C ILE A 15 10.66 -5.72 5.25
N THR A 16 9.74 -5.87 6.21
CA THR A 16 8.32 -5.67 5.99
C THR A 16 7.82 -4.42 6.70
N ALA A 17 7.12 -3.55 5.97
CA ALA A 17 6.28 -2.52 6.58
C ALA A 17 4.80 -2.91 6.42
N GLN A 18 3.99 -2.62 7.43
CA GLN A 18 2.56 -2.95 7.41
C GLN A 18 1.67 -1.86 8.01
N ARG A 19 0.44 -1.80 7.51
CA ARG A 19 -0.68 -1.02 8.06
C ARG A 19 -1.96 -1.85 7.99
N LEU A 20 -2.95 -1.49 8.80
CA LEU A 20 -4.27 -2.11 8.80
C LEU A 20 -5.32 -1.12 8.30
N CYS A 21 -6.01 -1.47 7.23
CA CYS A 21 -7.21 -0.77 6.77
C CYS A 21 -8.45 -1.45 7.34
N ARG A 22 -9.57 -0.73 7.47
CA ARG A 22 -10.88 -1.35 7.67
C ARG A 22 -11.30 -2.10 6.41
N LYS A 23 -11.87 -3.30 6.58
CA LYS A 23 -12.40 -4.10 5.47
C LYS A 23 -13.86 -3.72 5.21
N LEU A 24 -14.22 -3.50 3.95
CA LEU A 24 -15.59 -3.24 3.55
C LEU A 24 -16.52 -4.39 3.95
N CYS A 25 -17.73 -4.05 4.37
CA CYS A 25 -18.77 -5.03 4.64
C CYS A 25 -19.28 -5.65 3.33
N GLU A 26 -19.13 -6.97 3.18
CA GLU A 26 -19.58 -7.69 1.98
C GLU A 26 -21.10 -7.62 1.76
N THR A 27 -21.89 -7.43 2.84
CA THR A 27 -23.36 -7.37 2.77
C THR A 27 -23.89 -6.05 2.21
N CYS A 28 -23.20 -4.92 2.45
CA CYS A 28 -23.74 -3.60 2.16
C CYS A 28 -22.83 -2.69 1.33
N LYS A 29 -21.63 -3.15 0.94
CA LYS A 29 -20.77 -2.36 0.04
C LYS A 29 -21.49 -2.10 -1.29
N THR A 30 -21.29 -0.92 -1.85
CA THR A 30 -21.86 -0.55 -3.16
C THR A 30 -20.78 0.05 -4.04
N GLN A 31 -21.00 0.02 -5.36
CA GLN A 31 -20.12 0.71 -6.30
C GLN A 31 -20.09 2.20 -5.97
N ALA A 32 -18.88 2.76 -6.06
CA ALA A 32 -18.61 4.17 -5.85
C ALA A 32 -18.15 4.79 -7.16
N ASP A 33 -18.51 6.05 -7.36
CA ASP A 33 -18.00 6.86 -8.45
C ASP A 33 -17.06 7.92 -7.85
N TYR A 34 -15.75 7.65 -7.92
CA TYR A 34 -14.75 8.60 -7.49
C TYR A 34 -14.31 9.46 -8.67
N PRO A 35 -14.07 10.77 -8.47
CA PRO A 35 -13.48 11.59 -9.51
C PRO A 35 -12.16 10.99 -10.00
N ARG A 36 -11.97 10.91 -11.32
CA ARG A 36 -10.73 10.39 -11.93
C ARG A 36 -9.48 11.07 -11.37
N GLU A 37 -9.55 12.38 -11.11
CA GLU A 37 -8.46 13.13 -10.51
C GLU A 37 -8.12 12.64 -9.10
N ALA A 38 -9.13 12.33 -8.27
CA ALA A 38 -8.89 11.80 -6.93
C ALA A 38 -8.21 10.42 -6.98
N MET A 39 -8.61 9.57 -7.92
CA MET A 39 -7.97 8.27 -8.13
C MET A 39 -6.52 8.41 -8.63
N ARG A 40 -6.26 9.35 -9.55
CA ARG A 40 -4.90 9.65 -10.02
C ARG A 40 -4.02 10.18 -8.89
N ARG A 41 -4.50 11.15 -8.11
CA ARG A 41 -3.78 11.68 -6.94
C ARG A 41 -3.52 10.61 -5.89
N ALA A 42 -4.39 9.60 -5.79
CA ALA A 42 -4.18 8.51 -4.87
C ALA A 42 -3.09 7.52 -5.33
N GLY A 43 -2.69 7.53 -6.62
CA GLY A 43 -1.62 6.70 -7.18
C GLY A 43 -2.06 5.72 -8.28
N PHE A 44 -3.29 5.80 -8.80
CA PHE A 44 -3.69 5.01 -9.98
C PHE A 44 -3.15 5.64 -11.27
N ASN A 45 -2.68 4.79 -12.19
CA ASN A 45 -2.23 5.23 -13.51
C ASN A 45 -3.42 5.33 -14.49
N GLU A 46 -3.23 5.98 -15.64
CA GLU A 46 -4.32 6.12 -16.63
C GLU A 46 -4.83 4.77 -17.15
N GLY A 47 -3.93 3.81 -17.34
CA GLY A 47 -4.27 2.44 -17.73
C GLY A 47 -5.08 1.69 -16.67
N ASP A 48 -4.99 2.07 -15.40
CA ASP A 48 -5.85 1.51 -14.35
C ASP A 48 -7.27 2.06 -14.43
N LEU A 49 -7.51 3.20 -15.09
CA LEU A 49 -8.80 3.89 -15.11
C LEU A 49 -9.50 3.73 -16.47
N ASP A 50 -9.40 2.55 -17.07
CA ASP A 50 -10.02 2.20 -18.36
C ASP A 50 -11.55 2.02 -18.32
N GLY A 51 -12.15 2.00 -17.13
CA GLY A 51 -13.59 1.81 -16.93
C GLY A 51 -14.03 0.35 -16.82
N THR A 52 -13.10 -0.61 -16.85
CA THR A 52 -13.39 -2.05 -16.70
C THR A 52 -13.79 -2.45 -15.28
N TRP A 53 -13.54 -1.57 -14.31
CA TRP A 53 -13.88 -1.79 -12.91
C TRP A 53 -14.34 -0.51 -12.23
N LYS A 54 -15.01 -0.65 -11.09
CA LYS A 54 -15.37 0.46 -10.21
C LYS A 54 -15.01 0.14 -8.76
N PRO A 55 -14.43 1.10 -8.02
CA PRO A 55 -14.19 0.96 -6.58
C PRO A 55 -15.51 0.85 -5.82
N TYR A 56 -15.41 0.44 -4.55
CA TYR A 56 -16.54 0.31 -3.65
C TYR A 56 -16.46 1.33 -2.51
N ARG A 57 -17.62 1.70 -1.97
CA ARG A 57 -17.76 2.53 -0.77
C ARG A 57 -18.54 1.83 0.34
N ALA A 58 -18.31 2.29 1.56
CA ALA A 58 -19.08 1.90 2.74
C ALA A 58 -20.48 2.56 2.71
N VAL A 59 -21.51 1.78 3.08
CA VAL A 59 -22.90 2.27 3.20
C VAL A 59 -23.40 2.14 4.64
N GLY A 60 -23.26 0.94 5.22
CA GLY A 60 -23.75 0.64 6.57
C GLY A 60 -24.98 -0.26 6.56
N CYS A 61 -25.02 -1.20 7.50
CA CYS A 61 -26.14 -2.10 7.76
C CYS A 61 -26.04 -2.64 9.19
N SER A 62 -27.06 -3.36 9.64
CA SER A 62 -27.12 -3.98 10.98
C SER A 62 -26.01 -4.98 11.29
N SER A 63 -25.31 -5.50 10.27
CA SER A 63 -24.30 -6.55 10.44
C SER A 63 -22.84 -6.05 10.50
N CYS A 64 -22.63 -4.73 10.47
CA CYS A 64 -21.31 -4.10 10.35
C CYS A 64 -21.20 -2.82 11.21
N ASN A 65 -19.99 -2.28 11.31
CA ASN A 65 -19.75 -0.99 11.94
C ASN A 65 -19.52 0.08 10.86
N ASN A 66 -20.55 0.90 10.58
CA ASN A 66 -20.49 1.99 9.60
C ASN A 66 -19.98 1.57 8.21
N GLY A 67 -20.44 0.40 7.73
CA GLY A 67 -20.10 -0.15 6.42
C GLY A 67 -18.78 -0.93 6.37
N TYR A 68 -18.13 -1.12 7.52
CA TYR A 68 -16.90 -1.92 7.64
C TYR A 68 -17.11 -3.12 8.56
N LYS A 69 -16.46 -4.24 8.23
CA LYS A 69 -16.48 -5.48 9.01
C LYS A 69 -15.13 -6.18 8.94
N GLY A 70 -14.36 -6.07 10.02
CA GLY A 70 -13.00 -6.59 10.11
C GLY A 70 -11.95 -5.63 9.57
N ARG A 71 -10.72 -6.14 9.45
CA ARG A 71 -9.54 -5.38 8.98
C ARG A 71 -8.80 -6.16 7.91
N VAL A 72 -8.01 -5.45 7.12
CA VAL A 72 -7.15 -6.03 6.10
C VAL A 72 -5.76 -5.39 6.21
N GLY A 73 -4.72 -6.22 6.17
CA GLY A 73 -3.34 -5.75 6.14
C GLY A 73 -2.95 -5.30 4.74
N ILE A 74 -2.23 -4.19 4.65
CA ILE A 74 -1.45 -3.78 3.48
C ILE A 74 0.02 -3.88 3.84
N TYR A 75 0.82 -4.40 2.91
CA TYR A 75 2.19 -4.82 3.18
C TYR A 75 3.12 -4.29 2.10
N GLN A 76 4.21 -3.68 2.52
CA GLN A 76 5.38 -3.45 1.68
C GLN A 76 6.42 -4.48 2.11
N VAL A 77 6.87 -5.30 1.17
CA VAL A 77 7.78 -6.42 1.42
C VAL A 77 9.02 -6.16 0.59
N MET A 78 10.10 -5.73 1.24
CA MET A 78 11.34 -5.29 0.60
C MET A 78 12.47 -6.27 0.92
N PRO A 79 12.83 -7.17 0.00
CA PRO A 79 14.02 -8.00 0.12
C PRO A 79 15.29 -7.14 0.13
N ILE A 80 16.32 -7.57 0.86
CA ILE A 80 17.63 -6.93 0.85
C ILE A 80 18.49 -7.63 -0.22
N THR A 81 18.38 -7.13 -1.45
CA THR A 81 19.17 -7.59 -2.61
C THR A 81 20.62 -7.10 -2.53
N ASP A 82 21.51 -7.63 -3.37
CA ASP A 82 22.89 -7.14 -3.48
C ASP A 82 22.97 -5.63 -3.83
N ALA A 83 21.98 -5.11 -4.55
CA ALA A 83 21.92 -3.68 -4.86
C ALA A 83 21.53 -2.86 -3.61
N MET A 84 20.55 -3.33 -2.83
CA MET A 84 20.20 -2.75 -1.54
C MET A 84 21.35 -2.80 -0.54
N GLN A 85 22.05 -3.93 -0.45
CA GLN A 85 23.23 -4.08 0.41
C GLN A 85 24.30 -3.04 0.08
N ARG A 86 24.60 -2.84 -1.21
CA ARG A 86 25.56 -1.82 -1.66
C ARG A 86 25.14 -0.42 -1.26
N LEU A 87 23.85 -0.08 -1.38
CA LEU A 87 23.34 1.21 -0.92
C LEU A 87 23.45 1.39 0.60
N ILE A 88 23.14 0.34 1.38
CA ILE A 88 23.28 0.36 2.84
C ILE A 88 24.74 0.57 3.23
N LEU A 89 25.68 -0.16 2.61
CA LEU A 89 27.11 -0.03 2.86
C LEU A 89 27.68 1.34 2.47
N ALA A 90 27.10 1.97 1.45
CA ALA A 90 27.43 3.33 1.03
C ALA A 90 26.72 4.41 1.88
N GLU A 91 26.02 4.01 2.95
CA GLU A 91 25.24 4.90 3.81
C GLU A 91 24.19 5.73 3.03
N GLY A 92 23.59 5.11 2.02
CA GLY A 92 22.53 5.71 1.21
C GLY A 92 21.33 6.17 2.05
N SER A 93 20.68 7.24 1.60
CA SER A 93 19.52 7.81 2.27
C SER A 93 18.28 6.91 2.13
N ALA A 94 17.25 7.18 2.93
CA ALA A 94 15.97 6.50 2.79
C ALA A 94 15.34 6.69 1.39
N LEU A 95 15.62 7.84 0.74
CA LEU A 95 15.18 8.11 -0.63
C LEU A 95 15.91 7.23 -1.65
N ASP A 96 17.21 6.98 -1.45
CA ASP A 96 18.00 6.11 -2.32
C ASP A 96 17.49 4.66 -2.24
N ILE A 97 17.20 4.20 -1.02
CA ILE A 97 16.61 2.88 -0.76
C ILE A 97 15.22 2.79 -1.38
N ALA A 98 14.36 3.81 -1.20
CA ALA A 98 13.02 3.82 -1.79
C ALA A 98 13.07 3.79 -3.33
N ALA A 99 13.98 4.56 -3.94
CA ALA A 99 14.17 4.56 -5.39
C ALA A 99 14.65 3.19 -5.88
N GLN A 100 15.56 2.54 -5.17
CA GLN A 100 15.99 1.18 -5.52
C GLN A 100 14.87 0.17 -5.38
N ALA A 101 14.04 0.28 -4.33
CA ALA A 101 12.90 -0.60 -4.11
C ALA A 101 11.91 -0.50 -5.27
N GLN A 102 11.62 0.71 -5.75
CA GLN A 102 10.77 0.93 -6.92
C GLN A 102 11.38 0.34 -8.20
N ARG A 103 12.70 0.43 -8.41
CA ARG A 103 13.37 -0.22 -9.56
C ARG A 103 13.27 -1.75 -9.51
N GLU A 104 13.19 -2.32 -8.30
CA GLU A 104 13.03 -3.75 -8.05
C GLU A 104 11.56 -4.17 -7.97
N ASP A 105 10.62 -3.30 -8.38
CA ASP A 105 9.17 -3.54 -8.37
C ASP A 105 8.60 -3.88 -6.97
N VAL A 106 9.28 -3.41 -5.92
CA VAL A 106 8.79 -3.48 -4.55
C VAL A 106 7.68 -2.45 -4.38
N ARG A 107 6.45 -2.94 -4.32
CA ARG A 107 5.28 -2.11 -4.04
C ARG A 107 5.35 -1.49 -2.65
N ASP A 108 5.13 -0.19 -2.58
CA ASP A 108 4.95 0.50 -1.31
C ASP A 108 3.59 0.18 -0.68
N LEU A 109 3.33 0.75 0.50
CA LEU A 109 2.06 0.58 1.21
C LEU A 109 0.87 1.16 0.43
N ARG A 110 1.04 2.30 -0.26
CA ARG A 110 -0.03 2.95 -1.02
C ARG A 110 -0.43 2.08 -2.21
N GLN A 111 0.52 1.70 -3.06
CA GLN A 111 0.34 0.80 -4.20
C GLN A 111 -0.30 -0.53 -3.76
N SER A 112 0.18 -1.11 -2.66
CA SER A 112 -0.40 -2.34 -2.10
C SER A 112 -1.84 -2.15 -1.60
N GLY A 113 -2.17 -0.98 -1.07
CA GLY A 113 -3.53 -0.61 -0.69
C GLY A 113 -4.45 -0.40 -1.88
N LEU A 114 -3.99 0.30 -2.93
CA LEU A 114 -4.79 0.56 -4.14
C LEU A 114 -5.21 -0.74 -4.84
N ILE A 115 -4.38 -1.78 -4.81
CA ILE A 115 -4.75 -3.11 -5.31
C ILE A 115 -5.96 -3.68 -4.55
N LYS A 116 -6.04 -3.44 -3.23
CA LYS A 116 -7.18 -3.86 -2.41
C LYS A 116 -8.42 -3.00 -2.62
N VAL A 117 -8.25 -1.74 -3.00
CA VAL A 117 -9.36 -0.88 -3.45
C VAL A 117 -9.93 -1.42 -4.75
N ARG A 118 -9.06 -1.76 -5.72
CA ARG A 118 -9.46 -2.35 -7.00
C ARG A 118 -10.19 -3.68 -6.83
N SER A 119 -9.78 -4.50 -5.86
CA SER A 119 -10.46 -5.75 -5.53
C SER A 119 -11.72 -5.57 -4.66
N GLY A 120 -12.12 -4.35 -4.32
CA GLY A 120 -13.32 -4.06 -3.53
C GLY A 120 -13.27 -4.55 -2.08
N VAL A 121 -12.07 -4.62 -1.50
CA VAL A 121 -11.82 -5.10 -0.13
C VAL A 121 -11.79 -3.97 0.89
N THR A 122 -11.32 -2.78 0.49
CA THR A 122 -11.31 -1.56 1.30
C THR A 122 -11.64 -0.35 0.42
N THR A 123 -11.72 0.84 0.99
CA THR A 123 -12.04 2.07 0.24
C THR A 123 -10.80 2.90 -0.05
N LEU A 124 -10.95 3.86 -0.96
CA LEU A 124 -9.88 4.79 -1.29
C LEU A 124 -9.49 5.65 -0.07
N GLU A 125 -10.47 6.11 0.71
CA GLU A 125 -10.25 6.92 1.91
C GLU A 125 -9.52 6.14 2.99
N GLU A 126 -9.81 4.85 3.15
CA GLU A 126 -9.10 4.00 4.11
C GLU A 126 -7.63 3.87 3.76
N VAL A 127 -7.32 3.63 2.49
CA VAL A 127 -5.92 3.54 2.05
C VAL A 127 -5.22 4.88 2.23
N ILE A 128 -5.87 5.98 1.82
CA ILE A 128 -5.32 7.34 1.99
C ILE A 128 -5.05 7.63 3.48
N SER A 129 -5.99 7.29 4.36
CA SER A 129 -5.88 7.62 5.78
C SER A 129 -4.77 6.87 6.50
N VAL A 130 -4.42 5.65 6.08
CA VAL A 130 -3.43 4.81 6.80
C VAL A 130 -2.05 4.80 6.16
N THR A 131 -1.90 5.43 4.99
CA THR A 131 -0.62 5.54 4.28
C THR A 131 -0.27 7.01 4.13
N ASN A 132 0.88 7.38 4.67
CA ASN A 132 1.37 8.75 4.58
C ASN A 132 2.01 8.98 3.21
N GLU A 133 1.74 10.15 2.64
CA GLU A 133 2.72 10.90 1.84
C GLU A 133 3.18 12.08 2.70
#